data_AF-A0A6F8YEH0-F1
#
_entry.id   AF-A0A6F8YEH0-F1
#
_cell.length_a   1.000
_cell.length_b   1.000
_cell.length_c   1.000
_cell.angle_alpha   90.00
_cell.angle_beta   90.00
_cell.angle_gamma   90.00
#
_symmetry.space_group_name_H-M   'P 1'
#
loop_
_entity.id
_entity.type
_entity.pdbx_description
1 polymer ?
#
loop_
_entity_poly.entity_id
_entity_poly.type
_entity_poly.pdbx_seq_one_letter_code
_entity_poly.pdbx_strand_id
1 'polypeptide(L)' 'MSTTQGIKTVLHPVTDLAAAKSVYTALLGFPPQTDESYYVGYEAGSQHVGLVPGGARAWPRRSPTGRCRTSRRSWPR' A
#
# COMPACT_ATOMS: atom_id res chain seq x y z
N MET A 1 -17.36 16.66 -19.58
CA MET A 1 -16.79 16.76 -18.22
C MET A 1 -16.07 15.45 -17.93
N SER A 2 -14.74 15.45 -17.86
CA SER A 2 -14.00 14.21 -17.52
C SER A 2 -14.14 14.00 -16.01
N THR A 3 -14.96 13.03 -15.60
CA THR A 3 -15.14 12.69 -14.20
C THR A 3 -13.88 11.98 -13.74
N THR A 4 -13.00 12.67 -13.01
CA THR A 4 -11.91 12.00 -12.31
C THR A 4 -12.54 11.02 -11.33
N GLN A 5 -12.51 9.74 -11.67
CA GLN A 5 -12.82 8.68 -10.74
C GLN A 5 -11.66 8.68 -9.74
N GLY A 6 -11.78 9.48 -8.68
CA GLY A 6 -10.79 9.55 -7.62
C GLY A 6 -10.46 8.15 -7.09
N ILE A 7 -9.38 8.04 -6.33
CA ILE A 7 -9.01 6.77 -5.69
C ILE A 7 -10.19 6.37 -4.80
N LYS A 8 -10.87 5.27 -5.12
CA LYS A 8 -12.03 4.79 -4.34
C LYS A 8 -11.62 3.78 -3.27
N THR A 9 -10.47 3.12 -3.45
CA THR A 9 -9.98 2.08 -2.54
C THR A 9 -8.50 2.25 -2.26
N VAL A 10 -8.12 2.26 -0.99
CA VAL A 10 -6.74 2.31 -0.51
C VAL A 10 -6.45 1.00 0.21
N LEU A 11 -5.41 0.27 -0.24
CA LEU A 11 -4.91 -0.94 0.43
C LEU A 11 -3.61 -0.61 1.14
N HIS A 12 -3.64 -0.60 2.47
CA HIS A 12 -2.48 -0.30 3.29
C HIS A 12 -1.89 -1.60 3.87
N PRO A 13 -0.63 -1.93 3.56
CA PRO A 13 0.03 -3.07 4.16
C PRO A 13 0.43 -2.76 5.60
N VAL A 14 0.01 -3.59 6.54
CA VAL A 14 0.31 -3.45 7.97
C VAL A 14 1.08 -4.66 8.49
N THR A 15 1.92 -4.45 9.49
CA THR A 15 2.67 -5.52 10.16
C THR A 15 1.90 -6.09 11.35
N ASP A 16 1.09 -5.26 12.02
CA ASP A 16 0.25 -5.65 13.15
C ASP A 16 -1.19 -5.17 12.91
N LEU A 17 -2.10 -6.13 12.74
CA LEU A 17 -3.52 -5.85 12.53
C LEU A 17 -4.24 -5.43 13.80
N ALA A 18 -3.86 -5.94 14.97
CA ALA A 18 -4.57 -5.65 16.21
C ALA A 18 -4.35 -4.18 16.61
N ALA A 19 -3.09 -3.73 16.57
CA ALA A 19 -2.75 -2.33 16.80
C ALA A 19 -3.39 -1.41 15.74
N ALA A 20 -3.32 -1.80 14.46
CA ALA A 20 -3.90 -1.00 13.38
C ALA A 20 -5.42 -0.86 13.53
N LYS A 21 -6.15 -1.94 13.84
CA LYS A 21 -7.59 -1.88 14.10
C LYS A 21 -7.93 -0.88 15.21
N SER A 22 -7.19 -0.90 16.32
CA SER A 22 -7.41 0.05 17.42
C SER A 22 -7.23 1.50 16.96
N VAL A 23 -6.19 1.77 16.18
CA VAL A 23 -5.89 3.13 15.68
C VAL A 23 -6.95 3.57 14.67
N TYR A 24 -7.27 2.75 13.67
CA TYR A 24 -8.24 3.10 12.64
C TYR A 24 -9.66 3.24 13.21
N THR A 25 -10.03 2.41 14.19
CA THR A 25 -11.32 2.54 14.88
C THR A 25 -11.39 3.84 15.70
N ALA A 26 -10.30 4.22 16.37
CA ALA A 26 -10.24 5.49 17.11
C ALA A 26 -10.25 6.72 16.18
N LEU A 27 -9.60 6.63 15.01
CA LEU A 27 -9.55 7.72 14.03
C LEU A 27 -10.88 7.90 13.28
N LEU A 28 -11.51 6.79 12.89
CA LEU A 28 -12.74 6.81 12.09
C LEU A 28 -13.99 6.88 12.96
N GLY A 29 -13.93 6.44 14.21
CA GLY A 29 -15.04 6.45 15.16
C GLY A 29 -16.10 5.37 14.90
N PHE A 30 -15.86 4.45 13.96
CA PHE A 30 -16.74 3.32 13.66
C PHE A 30 -15.96 2.00 13.52
N PRO A 31 -16.59 0.86 13.83
CA PRO A 31 -15.96 -0.45 13.70
C PRO A 31 -15.74 -0.83 12.22
N PRO A 32 -14.75 -1.71 11.94
CA PRO A 32 -14.53 -2.22 10.59
C PRO A 32 -15.77 -2.96 10.05
N GLN A 33 -16.01 -2.85 8.74
CA GLN A 33 -17.06 -3.61 8.04
C GLN A 33 -16.68 -5.08 7.86
N THR A 34 -15.39 -5.35 7.67
CA THR A 34 -14.86 -6.70 7.55
C THR A 34 -13.70 -6.84 8.51
N ASP A 35 -13.75 -7.84 9.39
CA ASP A 35 -12.71 -8.13 10.38
C ASP A 35 -12.24 -9.57 10.17
N GLU A 36 -11.24 -9.75 9.32
CA GLU A 36 -10.62 -11.05 9.07
C GLU A 36 -9.11 -10.97 9.32
N SER A 37 -8.50 -12.11 9.65
CA SER A 37 -7.07 -12.18 10.00
C SER A 37 -6.15 -11.89 8.82
N TYR A 38 -6.67 -11.91 7.59
CA TYR A 38 -5.96 -11.57 6.35
C TYR A 38 -6.43 -10.26 5.72
N TYR A 39 -7.50 -9.64 6.23
CA TYR A 39 -8.09 -8.44 5.65
C TYR A 39 -8.99 -7.70 6.63
N VAL A 40 -8.80 -6.39 6.75
CA VAL A 40 -9.72 -5.52 7.49
C VAL A 40 -10.24 -4.41 6.59
N GLY A 41 -11.55 -4.27 6.47
CA GLY A 41 -12.17 -3.26 5.62
C GLY A 41 -12.84 -2.15 6.44
N TYR A 42 -12.55 -0.90 6.10
CA TYR A 42 -13.22 0.29 6.63
C TYR A 42 -13.84 1.09 5.49
N GLU A 43 -15.03 1.63 5.75
CA GLU A 43 -15.75 2.50 4.80
C GLU A 43 -15.76 3.93 5.32
N ALA A 44 -14.76 4.71 4.93
CA ALA A 44 -14.65 6.12 5.28
C ALA A 44 -15.40 6.99 4.24
N GLY A 45 -16.73 6.89 4.25
CA GLY A 45 -17.61 7.66 3.37
C GLY A 45 -17.42 7.28 1.89
N SER A 46 -16.74 8.13 1.12
CA SER A 46 -16.46 7.89 -0.30
C SER A 46 -15.19 7.07 -0.57
N GLN A 47 -14.51 6.61 0.49
CA GLN A 47 -13.21 5.95 0.42
C GLN A 47 -13.20 4.64 1.22
N HIS A 48 -12.97 3.54 0.51
CA HIS A 48 -12.72 2.23 1.13
C HIS A 48 -11.26 2.13 1.56
N VAL A 49 -11.01 1.77 2.82
CA VAL A 49 -9.67 1.55 3.38
C VAL A 49 -9.53 0.09 3.79
N GLY A 50 -8.66 -0.64 3.09
CA GLY A 50 -8.33 -2.03 3.38
C GLY A 50 -6.98 -2.13 4.09
N LEU A 51 -6.93 -2.79 5.24
CA LEU A 51 -5.70 -3.15 5.93
C LEU A 51 -5.33 -4.59 5.59
N VAL A 52 -4.10 -4.80 5.12
CA VAL A 52 -3.62 -6.12 4.70
C VAL A 52 -2.35 -6.48 5.49
N PRO A 53 -2.34 -7.57 6.27
CA PRO A 53 -1.14 -8.03 6.93
C PRO A 53 -0.11 -8.54 5.91
N GLY A 54 1.16 -8.20 6.10
CA GLY A 54 2.26 -8.82 5.34
C GLY A 54 2.52 -8.25 3.93
N GLY A 55 1.84 -7.18 3.51
CA GLY A 55 2.04 -6.58 2.18
C GLY A 55 3.30 -5.71 2.01
N ALA A 56 4.07 -5.46 3.08
CA ALA A 56 5.34 -4.72 3.01
C ALA A 56 6.55 -5.66 2.88
N ARG A 57 6.52 -6.57 1.90
CA ARG A 57 7.66 -7.42 1.52
C ARG A 57 7.81 -7.52 0.00
N ALA A 58 7.62 -6.41 -0.69
CA ALA A 58 7.77 -6.35 -2.14
C ALA A 58 8.61 -5.14 -2.58
N TRP A 59 9.88 -5.14 -2.22
CA TRP A 59 10.97 -5.01 -3.19
C TRP A 59 12.28 -5.43 -2.52
N PRO A 60 13.08 -6.35 -3.09
CA PRO A 60 14.44 -6.54 -2.60
C PRO A 60 15.17 -5.21 -2.76
N ARG A 61 15.52 -4.55 -1.65
CA ARG A 61 16.43 -3.41 -1.67
C ARG A 61 17.64 -3.84 -2.50
N ARG A 62 17.86 -3.15 -3.62
CA ARG A 62 18.98 -3.41 -4.53
C ARG A 62 20.25 -3.59 -3.70
N SER A 63 21.00 -4.62 -4.04
CA SER A 63 22.32 -4.93 -3.50
C SER A 63 23.22 -3.68 -3.47
N PRO A 64 24.10 -3.49 -2.46
CA PRO A 64 24.95 -2.30 -2.37
C PRO A 64 26.09 -2.22 -3.39
N THR A 65 26.31 -3.24 -4.23
CA THR A 65 27.52 -3.31 -5.07
C THR A 65 27.25 -3.94 -6.42
N GLY A 66 27.32 -3.12 -7.47
CA GLY A 66 27.37 -3.53 -8.86
C GLY A 66 27.66 -2.31 -9.73
N ARG A 67 28.95 -2.00 -9.92
CA ARG A 67 29.46 -0.87 -10.73
C ARG A 67 28.68 -0.73 -12.04
N CYS A 68 28.12 0.45 -12.30
CA CYS A 68 27.82 0.89 -13.65
C CYS A 68 29.14 1.00 -14.42
N ARG A 69 29.52 -0.08 -15.10
CA ARG A 69 30.59 -0.06 -16.09
C ARG A 69 30.01 0.65 -17.31
N THR A 70 30.26 1.94 -17.43
CA THR A 70 29.98 2.76 -18.60
C THR A 70 30.70 2.18 -19.82
N SER A 71 30.07 1.27 -20.54
CA SER A 71 30.49 0.95 -21.90
C SER A 71 29.92 2.01 -22.83
N ARG A 72 30.73 3.03 -23.09
CA ARG A 72 30.68 3.84 -24.31
C ARG A 72 30.68 2.86 -25.49
N ARG A 73 29.51 2.57 -26.05
CA ARG A 73 29.41 2.00 -27.41
C ARG A 73 28.74 3.06 -28.27
N SER A 74 29.60 3.70 -29.04
CA SER A 74 29.33 4.52 -30.21
C SER A 74 28.19 3.98 -31.08
N TRP A 75 27.18 4.81 -31.30
CA TRP A 75 26.20 4.63 -32.38
C TRP A 75 26.76 5.26 -33.67
N PRO A 76 26.72 4.58 -34.84
CA PRO A 76 26.90 5.26 -36.13
C PRO A 76 25.59 5.89 -36.59
N ARG A 77 25.74 6.91 -37.45
CA ARG A 77 24.75 7.86 -37.95
C ARG A 77 23.75 7.25 -38.93
#